data_AF-A0AAW5U0C2-F1
#
_entry.id   AF-A0AAW5U0C2-F1
#
_cell.length_a   1.000
_cell.length_b   1.000
_cell.length_c   1.000
_cell.angle_alpha   90.00
_cell.angle_beta   90.00
_cell.angle_gamma   90.00
#
_symmetry.space_group_name_H-M   'P 1'
#
loop_
_entity.id
_entity.type
_entity.pdbx_description
1 polymer ?
#
loop_
_entity_poly.entity_id
_entity_poly.type
_entity_poly.pdbx_seq_one_letter_code
_entity_poly.pdbx_strand_id
1 'polypeptide(L)'
;LLREKVILNNFLDTFLSSSSNHEALCDYEIKREFNHIDVSLENESNFIIIENKVNDAIEQPHQIFQYVEDAKKTGKNVFVIYLNSVTRDFPTEKSLNGANGKSVFDLIQENHFVVLSYMYDILPWLDKLENDFINEPEYRYLETSLFQYIDYLKMKFNTNDEFINKMKEKIDKLLRIDSTCNDVERLSFYDNELSLLERYRDEINKVKIEIVKQLLEECKKQLQKDLKKNIKFEENKYDDKTGFVFSILNGKIKIVLTTTNYEPWWGFRVEDGNLRECIKRELKFYFFDIKTKGSSWDFWCNTTFSHIIMSDAKSISEVLKKYDNQ
;
A
#
# COMPACT_ATOMS: atom_id res chain seq x y z
N LEU A 1 -10.45 19.28 3.00
CA LEU A 1 -10.70 20.19 1.88
C LEU A 1 -12.18 20.55 1.74
N LEU A 2 -13.05 19.64 1.26
CA LEU A 2 -14.48 19.93 1.04
C LEU A 2 -15.32 20.31 2.28
N ARG A 3 -14.74 20.33 3.49
CA ARG A 3 -15.41 20.85 4.69
C ARG A 3 -15.48 22.37 4.71
N GLU A 4 -14.59 23.03 3.99
CA GLU A 4 -14.60 24.48 3.87
C GLU A 4 -15.64 24.89 2.84
N LYS A 5 -16.67 25.64 3.29
CA LYS A 5 -17.85 25.99 2.47
C LYS A 5 -17.46 26.66 1.15
N VAL A 6 -16.45 27.52 1.19
CA VAL A 6 -15.95 28.23 0.00
C VAL A 6 -15.35 27.28 -1.02
N ILE A 7 -14.56 26.29 -0.59
CA ILE A 7 -14.01 25.28 -1.50
C ILE A 7 -15.11 24.34 -2.00
N LEU A 8 -16.04 23.94 -1.13
CA LEU A 8 -17.15 23.10 -1.52
C LEU A 8 -18.01 23.76 -2.60
N ASN A 9 -18.40 25.02 -2.39
CA ASN A 9 -19.19 25.76 -3.38
C ASN A 9 -18.43 25.87 -4.70
N ASN A 10 -17.14 26.23 -4.66
CA ASN A 10 -16.32 26.30 -5.87
C ASN A 10 -16.20 24.95 -6.59
N PHE A 11 -16.07 23.84 -5.86
CA PHE A 11 -16.06 22.49 -6.42
C PHE A 11 -17.36 22.18 -7.15
N LEU A 12 -18.50 22.41 -6.49
CA LEU A 12 -19.82 22.14 -7.05
C LEU A 12 -20.10 23.03 -8.26
N ASP A 13 -19.74 24.31 -8.18
CA ASP A 13 -19.85 25.24 -9.31
C ASP A 13 -18.97 24.81 -10.50
N THR A 14 -17.77 24.30 -10.24
CA THR A 14 -16.86 23.90 -11.31
C THR A 14 -17.34 22.64 -12.03
N PHE A 15 -17.86 21.65 -11.30
CA PHE A 15 -18.09 20.31 -11.84
C PHE A 15 -19.56 19.92 -12.01
N LEU A 16 -20.51 20.67 -11.46
CA LEU A 16 -21.95 20.37 -11.55
C LEU A 16 -22.81 21.50 -12.17
N SER A 17 -22.25 22.69 -12.44
CA SER A 17 -23.02 23.84 -12.99
C SER A 17 -23.67 23.61 -14.36
N SER A 18 -23.27 22.57 -15.10
CA SER A 18 -23.90 22.21 -16.37
C SER A 18 -25.22 21.45 -16.21
N SER A 19 -25.55 20.98 -14.99
CA SER A 19 -26.87 20.42 -14.67
C SER A 19 -27.82 21.52 -14.22
N SER A 20 -28.81 21.80 -15.07
CA SER A 20 -29.68 22.98 -15.05
C SER A 20 -30.66 23.08 -13.86
N ASN A 21 -30.17 23.32 -12.64
CA ASN A 21 -30.99 23.79 -11.50
C ASN A 21 -30.15 24.66 -10.55
N HIS A 22 -30.00 25.94 -10.92
CA HIS A 22 -29.26 26.97 -10.18
C HIS A 22 -30.00 27.53 -8.94
N GLU A 23 -30.87 26.76 -8.31
CA GLU A 23 -31.53 27.18 -7.06
C GLU A 23 -30.84 26.51 -5.86
N ALA A 24 -29.91 27.27 -5.29
CA ALA A 24 -29.27 27.08 -3.99
C ALA A 24 -28.35 25.84 -3.83
N LEU A 25 -27.10 25.96 -4.30
CA LEU A 25 -25.95 25.21 -3.78
C LEU A 25 -25.54 25.71 -2.37
N CYS A 26 -26.52 26.05 -1.53
CA CYS A 26 -26.30 26.49 -0.16
C CYS A 26 -26.71 25.38 0.82
N ASP A 27 -25.85 25.15 1.80
CA ASP A 27 -26.09 24.32 2.99
C ASP A 27 -26.19 22.81 2.75
N TYR A 28 -25.20 22.26 2.03
CA TYR A 28 -24.95 20.82 2.03
C TYR A 28 -24.39 20.34 3.37
N GLU A 29 -25.03 19.34 3.96
CA GLU A 29 -24.47 18.55 5.04
C GLU A 29 -23.51 17.52 4.45
N ILE A 30 -22.27 17.48 4.96
CA ILE A 30 -21.25 16.52 4.53
C ILE A 30 -21.33 15.28 5.43
N LYS A 31 -21.70 14.15 4.85
CA LYS A 31 -21.70 12.85 5.52
C LYS A 31 -20.53 12.03 4.98
N ARG A 32 -19.63 11.61 5.87
CA ARG A 32 -18.54 10.68 5.56
C ARG A 32 -18.95 9.28 5.98
N GLU A 33 -18.63 8.28 5.17
CA GLU A 33 -18.89 6.87 5.48
C GLU A 33 -20.38 6.58 5.76
N PHE A 34 -21.28 7.21 5.01
CA PHE A 34 -22.71 6.91 5.09
C PHE A 34 -23.03 5.74 4.16
N ASN A 35 -23.57 4.64 4.67
CA ASN A 35 -23.93 3.45 3.89
C ASN A 35 -22.79 2.99 2.94
N HIS A 36 -21.54 2.98 3.43
CA HIS A 36 -20.35 2.60 2.66
C HIS A 36 -19.95 3.56 1.52
N ILE A 37 -20.54 4.76 1.42
CA ILE A 37 -20.13 5.82 0.49
C ILE A 37 -18.98 6.62 1.10
N ASP A 38 -17.92 6.87 0.31
CA ASP A 38 -16.74 7.63 0.75
C ASP A 38 -17.14 9.02 1.27
N VAL A 39 -17.84 9.79 0.42
CA VAL A 39 -18.37 11.11 0.75
C VAL A 39 -19.74 11.28 0.10
N SER A 40 -20.72 11.71 0.89
CA SER A 40 -21.99 12.20 0.37
C SER A 40 -22.27 13.64 0.84
N LEU A 41 -22.92 14.39 -0.03
CA LEU A 41 -23.39 15.75 0.25
C LEU A 41 -24.90 15.77 0.09
N GLU A 42 -25.59 16.25 1.11
CA GLU A 42 -27.05 16.25 1.12
C GLU A 42 -27.59 17.63 1.50
N ASN A 43 -28.52 18.17 0.72
CA ASN A 43 -29.36 19.31 1.10
C ASN A 43 -30.84 18.93 0.96
N GLU A 44 -31.77 19.87 1.06
CA GLU A 44 -33.21 19.56 1.00
C GLU A 44 -33.65 18.93 -0.33
N SER A 45 -33.00 19.29 -1.44
CA SER A 45 -33.43 18.90 -2.80
C SER A 45 -32.55 17.87 -3.48
N ASN A 46 -31.26 17.83 -3.12
CA ASN A 46 -30.20 17.12 -3.84
C ASN A 46 -29.42 16.19 -2.91
N PHE A 47 -28.99 15.06 -3.46
CA PHE A 47 -28.10 14.10 -2.84
C PHE A 47 -26.95 13.80 -3.81
N ILE A 48 -25.73 14.16 -3.44
CA ILE A 48 -24.53 13.98 -4.28
C ILE A 48 -23.69 12.86 -3.66
N ILE A 49 -23.41 11.85 -4.46
CA ILE A 49 -22.51 10.75 -4.13
C ILE A 49 -21.15 11.08 -4.75
N ILE A 50 -20.08 11.07 -3.96
CA ILE A 50 -18.71 11.21 -4.45
C ILE A 50 -17.95 9.93 -4.11
N GLU A 51 -17.62 9.14 -5.14
CA GLU A 51 -16.80 7.94 -5.01
C GLU A 51 -15.36 8.26 -5.40
N ASN A 52 -14.41 7.98 -4.50
CA ASN A 52 -13.03 8.37 -4.65
C ASN A 52 -12.11 7.18 -4.96
N LYS A 53 -11.63 7.11 -6.20
CA LYS A 53 -10.66 6.10 -6.65
C LYS A 53 -9.27 6.67 -6.92
N VAL A 54 -8.85 7.72 -6.18
CA VAL A 54 -7.51 8.30 -6.35
C VAL A 54 -6.40 7.24 -6.30
N ASN A 55 -6.53 6.20 -5.47
CA ASN A 55 -5.56 5.11 -5.31
C ASN A 55 -5.89 3.83 -6.09
N ASP A 56 -6.69 3.92 -7.16
CA ASP A 56 -7.03 2.78 -8.02
C ASP A 56 -7.64 1.59 -7.24
N ALA A 57 -8.44 1.92 -6.21
CA ALA A 57 -9.08 0.92 -5.37
C ALA A 57 -10.02 0.03 -6.21
N ILE A 58 -9.88 -1.29 -6.05
CA ILE A 58 -10.63 -2.28 -6.83
C ILE A 58 -12.14 -2.07 -6.67
N GLU A 59 -12.84 -1.99 -7.79
CA GLU A 59 -14.29 -1.85 -7.82
C GLU A 59 -15.01 -3.05 -7.20
N GLN A 60 -15.98 -2.76 -6.34
CA GLN A 60 -16.86 -3.77 -5.76
C GLN A 60 -18.09 -3.99 -6.65
N PRO A 61 -18.59 -5.24 -6.78
CA PRO A 61 -19.81 -5.49 -7.53
C PRO A 61 -21.01 -4.72 -6.97
N HIS A 62 -21.81 -4.14 -7.87
CA HIS A 62 -23.04 -3.39 -7.60
C HIS A 62 -22.86 -2.12 -6.75
N GLN A 63 -21.61 -1.68 -6.52
CA GLN A 63 -21.29 -0.63 -5.56
C GLN A 63 -22.03 0.68 -5.87
N ILE A 64 -21.84 1.24 -7.07
CA ILE A 64 -22.46 2.51 -7.45
C ILE A 64 -23.99 2.36 -7.58
N PHE A 65 -24.45 1.22 -8.10
CA PHE A 65 -25.89 0.94 -8.17
C PHE A 65 -26.57 1.00 -6.80
N GLN A 66 -25.99 0.35 -5.79
CA GLN A 66 -26.53 0.34 -4.43
C GLN A 66 -26.55 1.74 -3.82
N TYR A 67 -25.51 2.54 -4.03
CA TYR A 67 -25.48 3.92 -3.55
C TYR A 67 -26.60 4.77 -4.15
N VAL A 68 -26.82 4.66 -5.45
CA VAL A 68 -27.88 5.40 -6.15
C VAL A 68 -29.27 4.91 -5.72
N GLU A 69 -29.48 3.61 -5.59
CA GLU A 69 -30.74 3.03 -5.13
C GLU A 69 -31.07 3.48 -3.70
N ASP A 70 -30.09 3.49 -2.80
CA ASP A 70 -30.26 3.99 -1.43
C ASP A 70 -30.53 5.49 -1.38
N ALA A 71 -29.78 6.28 -2.14
CA ALA A 71 -29.98 7.73 -2.22
C ALA A 71 -31.38 8.06 -2.78
N LYS A 72 -31.89 7.28 -3.74
CA LYS A 72 -33.23 7.50 -4.31
C LYS A 72 -34.37 7.33 -3.30
N LYS A 73 -34.18 6.52 -2.24
CA LYS A 73 -35.18 6.34 -1.18
C LYS A 73 -35.45 7.64 -0.40
N THR A 74 -34.54 8.61 -0.47
CA THR A 74 -34.72 9.93 0.16
C THR A 74 -35.72 10.83 -0.59
N GLY A 75 -36.09 10.48 -1.82
CA GLY A 75 -36.95 11.32 -2.67
C GLY A 75 -36.25 12.53 -3.31
N LYS A 76 -34.92 12.65 -3.16
CA LYS A 76 -34.11 13.76 -3.67
C LYS A 76 -33.59 13.52 -5.08
N ASN A 77 -33.12 14.59 -5.73
CA ASN A 77 -32.37 14.50 -6.97
C ASN A 77 -30.98 13.93 -6.68
N VAL A 78 -30.69 12.76 -7.25
CA VAL A 78 -29.42 12.06 -7.02
C VAL A 78 -28.43 12.42 -8.12
N PHE A 79 -27.21 12.77 -7.71
CA PHE A 79 -26.05 13.02 -8.56
C PHE A 79 -24.90 12.10 -8.14
N VAL A 80 -24.08 11.69 -9.09
CA VAL A 80 -22.90 10.86 -8.86
C VAL A 80 -21.69 11.55 -9.47
N ILE A 81 -20.66 11.75 -8.66
CA ILE A 81 -19.32 12.16 -9.10
C ILE A 81 -18.40 10.98 -8.86
N TYR A 82 -17.93 10.38 -9.95
CA TYR A 82 -16.96 9.30 -9.92
C TYR A 82 -15.56 9.85 -10.20
N LEU A 83 -14.67 9.77 -9.21
CA LEU A 83 -13.31 10.33 -9.29
C LEU A 83 -12.28 9.23 -9.52
N ASN A 84 -11.76 9.13 -10.74
CA ASN A 84 -10.66 8.24 -11.10
C ASN A 84 -9.29 8.86 -10.82
N SER A 85 -8.25 8.03 -10.75
CA SER A 85 -6.87 8.48 -10.63
C SER A 85 -6.42 9.28 -11.87
N VAL A 86 -6.45 8.66 -13.06
CA VAL A 86 -5.90 9.20 -14.31
C VAL A 86 -6.95 9.29 -15.41
N THR A 87 -7.77 8.28 -15.62
CA THR A 87 -8.71 8.26 -16.75
C THR A 87 -10.02 8.98 -16.44
N ARG A 88 -10.87 9.15 -17.46
CA ARG A 88 -12.27 9.60 -17.30
C ARG A 88 -13.24 8.48 -17.66
N ASP A 89 -12.83 7.24 -17.38
CA ASP A 89 -13.63 6.07 -17.72
C ASP A 89 -14.74 5.88 -16.70
N PHE A 90 -15.92 5.50 -17.20
CA PHE A 90 -17.01 5.08 -16.32
C PHE A 90 -16.59 3.88 -15.48
N PRO A 91 -17.21 3.68 -14.30
CA PRO A 91 -17.04 2.43 -13.57
C PRO A 91 -17.43 1.24 -14.44
N THR A 92 -16.89 0.07 -14.13
CA THR A 92 -17.26 -1.14 -14.89
C THR A 92 -18.76 -1.44 -14.76
N GLU A 93 -19.32 -2.13 -15.76
CA GLU A 93 -20.72 -2.58 -15.73
C GLU A 93 -21.04 -3.39 -14.46
N LYS A 94 -20.05 -4.10 -13.92
CA LYS A 94 -20.16 -4.85 -12.67
C LYS A 94 -20.53 -3.95 -11.49
N SER A 95 -20.05 -2.70 -11.47
CA SER A 95 -20.34 -1.72 -10.42
C SER A 95 -21.60 -0.90 -10.72
N LEU A 96 -21.85 -0.59 -12.00
CA LEU A 96 -23.00 0.21 -12.46
C LEU A 96 -24.32 -0.55 -12.49
N ASN A 97 -24.31 -1.87 -12.65
CA ASN A 97 -25.52 -2.67 -12.77
C ASN A 97 -25.86 -3.33 -11.44
N GLY A 98 -27.15 -3.36 -11.09
CA GLY A 98 -27.65 -4.08 -9.93
C GLY A 98 -27.81 -5.58 -10.20
N ALA A 99 -27.95 -6.37 -9.14
CA ALA A 99 -28.23 -7.80 -9.25
C ALA A 99 -29.57 -8.12 -9.96
N ASN A 100 -30.45 -7.12 -10.06
CA ASN A 100 -31.73 -7.18 -10.78
C ASN A 100 -31.60 -6.89 -12.29
N GLY A 101 -30.40 -6.65 -12.81
CA GLY A 101 -30.15 -6.36 -14.22
C GLY A 101 -30.42 -4.92 -14.65
N LYS A 102 -30.80 -4.03 -13.73
CA LYS A 102 -30.94 -2.59 -14.01
C LYS A 102 -29.60 -1.88 -13.90
N SER A 103 -29.44 -0.82 -14.66
CA SER A 103 -28.29 0.08 -14.59
C SER A 103 -28.59 1.30 -13.73
N VAL A 104 -27.54 1.97 -13.24
CA VAL A 104 -27.65 3.30 -12.60
C VAL A 104 -28.38 4.29 -13.50
N PHE A 105 -28.17 4.24 -14.82
CA PHE A 105 -28.82 5.12 -15.79
C PHE A 105 -30.32 4.87 -15.97
N ASP A 106 -30.86 3.75 -15.44
CA ASP A 106 -32.30 3.55 -15.33
C ASP A 106 -32.91 4.31 -14.13
N LEU A 107 -32.07 4.74 -13.17
CA LEU A 107 -32.48 5.37 -11.91
C LEU A 107 -32.28 6.89 -11.92
N ILE A 108 -31.25 7.38 -12.62
CA ILE A 108 -30.91 8.81 -12.71
C ILE A 108 -30.72 9.23 -14.17
N GLN A 109 -30.84 10.53 -14.42
CA GLN A 109 -30.54 11.10 -15.74
C GLN A 109 -29.03 10.99 -16.02
N GLU A 110 -28.64 10.76 -17.28
CA GLU A 110 -27.23 10.60 -17.65
C GLU A 110 -26.36 11.82 -17.25
N ASN A 111 -26.91 13.03 -17.39
CA ASN A 111 -26.24 14.27 -16.99
C ASN A 111 -26.07 14.44 -15.46
N HIS A 112 -26.68 13.56 -14.65
CA HIS A 112 -26.45 13.52 -13.20
C HIS A 112 -25.26 12.62 -12.82
N PHE A 113 -24.63 11.96 -13.79
CA PHE A 113 -23.44 11.15 -13.58
C PHE A 113 -22.24 11.84 -14.22
N VAL A 114 -21.31 12.30 -13.39
CA VAL A 114 -20.09 12.97 -13.81
C VAL A 114 -18.88 12.10 -13.48
N VAL A 115 -18.04 11.86 -14.48
CA VAL A 115 -16.75 11.17 -14.31
C VAL A 115 -15.64 12.20 -14.43
N LEU A 116 -14.78 12.25 -13.41
CA LEU A 116 -13.62 13.14 -13.37
C LEU A 116 -12.34 12.34 -13.12
N SER A 117 -11.22 12.93 -13.51
CA SER A 117 -9.88 12.45 -13.27
C SER A 117 -9.18 13.33 -12.24
N TYR A 118 -8.51 12.73 -11.26
CA TYR A 118 -7.65 13.47 -10.36
C TYR A 118 -6.50 14.16 -11.10
N MET A 119 -5.90 13.47 -12.09
CA MET A 119 -4.82 14.00 -12.91
C MET A 119 -5.25 15.17 -13.80
N TYR A 120 -6.39 15.05 -14.50
CA TYR A 120 -6.77 15.99 -15.55
C TYR A 120 -7.84 17.01 -15.14
N ASP A 121 -8.59 16.78 -14.06
CA ASP A 121 -9.68 17.66 -13.62
C ASP A 121 -9.42 18.24 -12.22
N ILE A 122 -9.19 17.36 -11.23
CA ILE A 122 -9.04 17.80 -9.83
C ILE A 122 -7.72 18.53 -9.59
N LEU A 123 -6.59 18.01 -10.08
CA LEU A 123 -5.29 18.65 -9.88
C LEU A 123 -5.22 20.05 -10.52
N PRO A 124 -5.62 20.26 -11.80
CA PRO A 124 -5.71 21.60 -12.35
C PRO A 124 -6.68 22.53 -11.60
N TRP A 125 -7.80 22.00 -11.10
CA TRP A 125 -8.73 22.76 -10.26
C TRP A 125 -8.10 23.19 -8.94
N LEU A 126 -7.35 22.30 -8.26
CA LEU A 126 -6.63 22.62 -7.03
C LEU A 126 -5.53 23.66 -7.26
N ASP A 127 -4.78 23.56 -8.36
CA ASP A 127 -3.77 24.55 -8.76
C ASP A 127 -4.40 25.93 -9.04
N LYS A 128 -5.64 25.96 -9.56
CA LYS A 128 -6.38 27.23 -9.74
C LYS A 128 -6.88 27.79 -8.41
N LEU A 129 -7.41 26.94 -7.53
CA LEU A 129 -7.81 27.32 -6.17
C LEU A 129 -6.66 27.93 -5.37
N GLU A 130 -5.44 27.39 -5.54
CA GLU A 130 -4.22 27.93 -4.95
C GLU A 130 -4.10 29.43 -5.26
N ASN A 131 -4.28 29.81 -6.53
CA ASN A 131 -4.15 31.21 -6.96
C ASN A 131 -5.31 32.11 -6.49
N ASP A 132 -6.53 31.56 -6.38
CA ASP A 132 -7.75 32.33 -6.12
C ASP A 132 -7.98 32.60 -4.61
N PHE A 133 -7.49 31.74 -3.70
CA PHE A 133 -7.86 31.79 -2.26
C PHE A 133 -6.70 32.03 -1.28
N ILE A 134 -5.43 31.89 -1.70
CA ILE A 134 -4.28 31.84 -0.78
C ILE A 134 -3.80 33.21 -0.27
N ASN A 135 -4.28 34.30 -0.84
CA ASN A 135 -3.91 35.64 -0.37
C ASN A 135 -4.74 36.14 0.83
N GLU A 136 -5.75 35.38 1.27
CA GLU A 136 -6.63 35.77 2.38
C GLU A 136 -6.13 35.22 3.73
N PRO A 137 -5.89 36.07 4.75
CA PRO A 137 -5.34 35.66 6.05
C PRO A 137 -6.12 34.57 6.79
N GLU A 138 -7.42 34.47 6.53
CA GLU A 138 -8.35 33.54 7.20
C GLU A 138 -8.13 32.08 6.76
N TYR A 139 -7.47 31.83 5.62
CA TYR A 139 -7.26 30.48 5.07
C TYR A 139 -5.82 29.96 5.20
N ARG A 140 -4.97 30.61 6.00
CA ARG A 140 -3.53 30.27 6.12
C ARG A 140 -3.24 28.81 6.54
N TYR A 141 -4.09 28.19 7.36
CA TYR A 141 -3.92 26.78 7.74
C TYR A 141 -4.43 25.81 6.66
N LEU A 142 -5.44 26.26 5.91
CA LEU A 142 -5.99 25.54 4.75
C LEU A 142 -4.97 25.53 3.60
N GLU A 143 -4.26 26.63 3.41
CA GLU A 143 -3.13 26.80 2.48
C GLU A 143 -2.11 25.67 2.66
N THR A 144 -1.57 25.48 3.87
CA THR A 144 -0.55 24.43 4.11
C THR A 144 -1.07 23.02 3.81
N SER A 145 -2.33 22.74 4.17
CA SER A 145 -2.94 21.43 3.92
C SER A 145 -3.26 21.19 2.44
N LEU A 146 -3.65 22.25 1.72
CA LEU A 146 -3.89 22.24 0.28
C LEU A 146 -2.58 22.01 -0.47
N PHE A 147 -1.51 22.73 -0.12
CA PHE A 147 -0.17 22.54 -0.69
C PHE A 147 0.32 21.11 -0.57
N GLN A 148 0.27 20.55 0.64
CA GLN A 148 0.70 19.16 0.87
C GLN A 148 -0.11 18.16 0.04
N TYR A 149 -1.40 18.43 -0.16
CA TYR A 149 -2.25 17.58 -0.97
C TYR A 149 -1.97 17.71 -2.47
N ILE A 150 -1.75 18.93 -2.97
CA ILE A 150 -1.33 19.21 -4.35
C ILE A 150 0.02 18.53 -4.64
N ASP A 151 1.00 18.69 -3.75
CA ASP A 151 2.32 18.07 -3.89
C ASP A 151 2.23 16.54 -3.92
N TYR A 152 1.39 15.96 -3.05
CA TYR A 152 1.11 14.53 -3.06
C TYR A 152 0.55 14.07 -4.42
N LEU A 153 -0.45 14.78 -4.97
CA LEU A 153 -1.05 14.43 -6.25
C LEU A 153 -0.07 14.62 -7.41
N LYS A 154 0.70 15.72 -7.44
CA LYS A 154 1.76 15.96 -8.44
C LYS A 154 2.82 14.86 -8.41
N MET A 155 3.24 14.43 -7.21
CA MET A 155 4.19 13.33 -7.05
C MET A 155 3.58 11.99 -7.48
N LYS A 156 2.32 11.73 -7.14
CA LYS A 156 1.60 10.50 -7.47
C LYS A 156 1.40 10.32 -8.97
N PHE A 157 0.98 11.38 -9.67
CA PHE A 157 0.70 11.31 -11.11
C PHE A 157 1.89 11.66 -11.99
N ASN A 158 3.03 11.99 -11.39
CA ASN A 158 4.27 12.32 -12.10
C ASN A 158 4.07 13.41 -13.18
N THR A 159 3.11 14.32 -12.97
CA THR A 159 2.54 15.21 -14.00
C THR A 159 3.27 16.52 -14.23
N ASN A 160 4.40 16.76 -13.57
CA ASN A 160 5.19 17.93 -13.91
C ASN A 160 6.06 17.58 -15.13
N ASP A 161 5.65 18.00 -16.33
CA ASP A 161 6.55 18.02 -17.49
C ASP A 161 7.85 18.78 -17.15
N GLU A 162 7.77 19.81 -16.31
CA GLU A 162 8.94 20.51 -15.77
C GLU A 162 9.80 19.62 -14.85
N PHE A 163 9.21 18.72 -14.07
CA PHE A 163 9.93 17.77 -13.22
C PHE A 163 10.52 16.64 -14.06
N ILE A 164 9.76 16.07 -15.00
CA ILE A 164 10.26 15.05 -15.94
C ILE A 164 11.41 15.65 -16.76
N ASN A 165 11.29 16.88 -17.26
CA ASN A 165 12.36 17.55 -18.00
C ASN A 165 13.55 17.90 -17.09
N LYS A 166 13.35 18.39 -15.86
CA LYS A 166 14.45 18.57 -14.89
C LYS A 166 15.13 17.25 -14.52
N MET A 167 14.38 16.15 -14.44
CA MET A 167 14.92 14.82 -14.19
C MET A 167 15.72 14.32 -15.39
N LYS A 168 15.21 14.48 -16.61
CA LYS A 168 15.95 14.20 -17.85
C LYS A 168 17.26 15.00 -17.92
N GLU A 169 17.21 16.31 -17.66
CA GLU A 169 18.39 17.18 -17.62
C GLU A 169 19.39 16.78 -16.53
N LYS A 170 18.92 16.35 -15.35
CA LYS A 170 19.77 15.84 -14.29
C LYS A 170 20.43 14.52 -14.68
N ILE A 171 19.70 13.61 -15.32
CA ILE A 171 20.22 12.33 -15.81
C ILE A 171 21.29 12.61 -16.87
N ASP A 172 21.04 13.46 -17.86
CA ASP A 172 22.04 13.82 -18.88
C ASP A 172 23.32 14.38 -18.25
N LYS A 173 23.19 15.28 -17.27
CA LYS A 173 24.34 15.84 -16.54
C LYS A 173 25.12 14.79 -15.77
N LEU A 174 24.43 13.87 -15.10
CA LEU A 174 25.08 12.76 -14.37
C LEU A 174 25.84 11.84 -15.31
N LEU A 175 25.26 11.56 -16.48
CA LEU A 175 25.82 10.69 -17.51
C LEU A 175 26.79 11.41 -18.46
N ARG A 176 26.99 12.72 -18.26
CA ARG A 176 27.85 13.60 -19.07
C ARG A 176 27.49 13.58 -20.57
N ILE A 177 26.20 13.49 -20.87
CA ILE A 177 25.67 13.52 -22.23
C ILE A 177 25.67 14.97 -22.73
N ASP A 178 26.29 15.23 -23.88
CA ASP A 178 26.33 16.56 -24.49
C ASP A 178 24.94 16.95 -25.03
N SER A 179 24.61 18.23 -24.93
CA SER A 179 23.47 18.87 -25.59
C SER A 179 23.41 18.67 -27.11
N THR A 180 24.54 18.35 -27.76
CA THR A 180 24.59 18.04 -29.20
C THR A 180 24.39 16.55 -29.52
N CYS A 181 24.25 15.70 -28.51
CA CYS A 181 24.06 14.26 -28.65
C CYS A 181 22.70 13.97 -29.30
N ASN A 182 22.67 13.17 -30.36
CA ASN A 182 21.41 12.79 -31.00
C ASN A 182 20.67 11.72 -30.20
N ASP A 183 19.38 11.54 -30.47
CA ASP A 183 18.53 10.63 -29.68
C ASP A 183 19.00 9.16 -29.71
N VAL A 184 19.64 8.71 -30.80
CA VAL A 184 20.16 7.34 -30.92
C VAL A 184 21.38 7.14 -30.03
N GLU A 185 22.33 8.08 -30.06
CA GLU A 185 23.49 8.07 -29.19
C GLU A 185 23.07 8.22 -27.72
N ARG A 186 22.10 9.08 -27.44
CA ARG A 186 21.54 9.30 -26.10
C ARG A 186 20.89 8.04 -25.54
N LEU A 187 20.13 7.30 -26.35
CA LEU A 187 19.57 6.00 -25.96
C LEU A 187 20.69 5.01 -25.61
N SER A 188 21.77 4.98 -26.38
CA SER A 188 22.91 4.10 -26.10
C SER A 188 23.60 4.40 -24.75
N PHE A 189 23.67 5.68 -24.34
CA PHE A 189 24.17 6.04 -23.02
C PHE A 189 23.26 5.55 -21.90
N TYR A 190 21.93 5.67 -22.06
CA TYR A 190 20.96 5.16 -21.10
C TYR A 190 21.02 3.64 -20.98
N ASP A 191 21.08 2.92 -22.10
CA ASP A 191 21.15 1.46 -22.10
C ASP A 191 22.44 0.95 -21.42
N ASN A 192 23.56 1.62 -21.66
CA ASN A 192 24.84 1.29 -21.01
C ASN A 192 24.78 1.50 -19.49
N GLU A 193 24.17 2.59 -19.04
CA GLU A 193 24.04 2.92 -17.61
C GLU A 193 23.02 2.02 -16.91
N LEU A 194 21.90 1.70 -17.56
CA LEU A 194 20.97 0.68 -17.06
C LEU A 194 21.66 -0.67 -16.91
N SER A 195 22.44 -1.09 -17.90
CA SER A 195 23.23 -2.32 -17.83
C SER A 195 24.24 -2.31 -16.68
N LEU A 196 24.86 -1.15 -16.40
CA LEU A 196 25.78 -1.00 -15.27
C LEU A 196 25.05 -1.05 -13.92
N LEU A 197 23.88 -0.41 -13.82
CA LEU A 197 23.03 -0.43 -12.62
C LEU A 197 22.52 -1.84 -12.33
N GLU A 198 22.14 -2.61 -13.35
CA GLU A 198 21.78 -4.02 -13.21
C GLU A 198 22.95 -4.83 -12.65
N ARG A 199 24.16 -4.62 -13.15
CA ARG A 199 25.37 -5.24 -12.60
C ARG A 199 25.61 -4.85 -11.14
N TYR A 200 25.47 -3.57 -10.78
CA TYR A 200 25.60 -3.14 -9.40
C TYR A 200 24.53 -3.77 -8.50
N ARG A 201 23.29 -3.86 -8.97
CA ARG A 201 22.20 -4.54 -8.26
C ARG A 201 22.58 -5.99 -7.97
N ASP A 202 23.13 -6.68 -8.95
CA ASP A 202 23.53 -8.08 -8.82
C ASP A 202 24.72 -8.26 -7.87
N GLU A 203 25.73 -7.38 -7.93
CA GLU A 203 26.85 -7.39 -6.97
C GLU A 203 26.38 -7.06 -5.54
N ILE A 204 25.47 -6.08 -5.37
CA ILE A 204 24.85 -5.77 -4.07
C ILE A 204 24.10 -7.00 -3.55
N ASN A 205 23.37 -7.72 -4.40
CA ASN A 205 22.66 -8.93 -4.01
C ASN A 205 23.63 -10.05 -3.57
N LYS A 206 24.78 -10.20 -4.24
CA LYS A 206 25.83 -11.13 -3.79
C LYS A 206 26.35 -10.75 -2.40
N VAL A 207 26.68 -9.47 -2.18
CA VAL A 207 27.14 -8.97 -0.89
C VAL A 207 26.08 -9.19 0.20
N LYS A 208 24.80 -8.94 -0.09
CA LYS A 208 23.69 -9.22 0.84
C LYS A 208 23.65 -10.70 1.24
N ILE A 209 23.78 -11.62 0.28
CA ILE A 209 23.83 -13.07 0.54
C ILE A 209 25.00 -13.42 1.46
N GLU A 210 26.18 -12.86 1.21
CA GLU A 210 27.37 -13.09 2.03
C GLU A 210 27.19 -12.60 3.48
N ILE A 211 26.66 -11.40 3.66
CA ILE A 211 26.36 -10.84 5.00
C ILE A 211 25.34 -11.72 5.73
N VAL A 212 24.27 -12.14 5.06
CA VAL A 212 23.26 -13.02 5.65
C VAL A 212 23.89 -14.35 6.09
N LYS A 213 24.75 -14.96 5.27
CA LYS A 213 25.47 -16.19 5.66
C LYS A 213 26.30 -15.99 6.92
N GLN A 214 27.02 -14.86 7.03
CA GLN A 214 27.82 -14.55 8.22
C GLN A 214 26.95 -14.41 9.47
N LEU A 215 25.87 -13.64 9.40
CA LEU A 215 24.95 -13.42 10.52
C LEU A 215 24.29 -14.74 10.99
N LEU A 216 23.91 -15.61 10.07
CA LEU A 216 23.35 -16.92 10.39
C LEU A 216 24.38 -17.83 11.05
N GLU A 217 25.63 -17.82 10.59
CA GLU A 217 26.70 -18.60 11.21
C GLU A 217 27.07 -18.08 12.61
N GLU A 218 27.00 -16.76 12.84
CA GLU A 218 27.12 -16.18 14.18
C GLU A 218 25.97 -16.62 15.10
N CYS A 219 24.73 -16.60 14.60
CA CYS A 219 23.54 -17.05 15.33
C CYS A 219 23.67 -18.51 15.73
N LYS A 220 24.10 -19.35 14.80
CA LYS A 220 24.39 -20.77 15.02
C LYS A 220 25.44 -20.98 16.12
N LYS A 221 26.56 -20.24 16.08
CA LYS A 221 27.61 -20.30 17.13
C LYS A 221 27.08 -19.85 18.49
N GLN A 222 26.21 -18.85 18.54
CA GLN A 222 25.61 -18.37 19.78
C GLN A 222 24.65 -19.41 20.37
N LEU A 223 23.77 -19.99 19.54
CA LEU A 223 22.87 -21.08 19.95
C LEU A 223 23.63 -22.29 20.50
N GLN A 224 24.75 -22.67 19.87
CA GLN A 224 25.63 -23.74 20.37
C GLN A 224 26.15 -23.46 21.78
N LYS A 225 26.60 -22.22 22.05
CA LYS A 225 27.06 -21.81 23.38
C LYS A 225 25.92 -21.83 24.40
N ASP A 226 24.77 -21.27 24.04
CA ASP A 226 23.67 -21.09 24.97
C ASP A 226 23.03 -22.42 25.37
N LEU A 227 22.90 -23.37 24.45
CA LEU A 227 22.27 -24.68 24.71
C LEU A 227 23.21 -25.74 25.31
N LYS A 228 24.52 -25.45 25.46
CA LYS A 228 25.53 -26.28 26.18
C LYS A 228 25.62 -27.77 25.79
N LYS A 229 25.06 -28.21 24.64
CA LYS A 229 25.06 -29.60 24.14
C LYS A 229 25.52 -29.71 22.68
N ASN A 230 25.88 -30.93 22.25
CA ASN A 230 26.17 -31.31 20.86
C ASN A 230 24.91 -31.28 19.99
N ILE A 231 24.40 -30.08 19.69
CA ILE A 231 23.34 -29.89 18.69
C ILE A 231 23.91 -30.24 17.33
N LYS A 232 23.28 -31.18 16.63
CA LYS A 232 23.59 -31.47 15.23
C LYS A 232 22.86 -30.47 14.36
N PHE A 233 23.63 -29.62 13.71
CA PHE A 233 23.12 -28.73 12.67
C PHE A 233 23.16 -29.46 11.34
N GLU A 234 22.08 -29.34 10.59
CA GLU A 234 21.92 -29.84 9.23
C GLU A 234 21.86 -28.65 8.27
N GLU A 235 22.34 -28.87 7.04
CA GLU A 235 22.15 -27.91 5.97
C GLU A 235 20.64 -27.72 5.70
N ASN A 236 20.28 -26.47 5.41
CA ASN A 236 18.91 -26.14 5.07
C ASN A 236 18.55 -26.74 3.70
N LYS A 237 17.54 -27.61 3.68
CA LYS A 237 17.01 -28.24 2.46
C LYS A 237 15.76 -27.52 1.91
N TYR A 238 15.36 -26.41 2.53
CA TYR A 238 14.07 -25.75 2.30
C TYR A 238 14.18 -24.39 1.58
N ASP A 239 15.39 -23.85 1.43
CA ASP A 239 15.69 -22.68 0.58
C ASP A 239 17.14 -22.75 0.09
N ASP A 240 17.36 -22.42 -1.17
CA ASP A 240 18.55 -22.78 -1.95
C ASP A 240 19.76 -21.87 -1.65
N LYS A 241 19.58 -20.85 -0.80
CA LYS A 241 20.55 -19.75 -0.66
C LYS A 241 21.16 -19.61 0.73
N THR A 242 20.37 -19.69 1.82
CA THR A 242 20.85 -19.47 3.20
C THR A 242 19.97 -20.11 4.28
N GLY A 243 20.57 -20.59 5.38
CA GLY A 243 19.84 -21.09 6.55
C GLY A 243 20.53 -22.26 7.24
N PHE A 244 19.97 -22.70 8.36
CA PHE A 244 20.36 -23.95 9.02
C PHE A 244 19.16 -24.58 9.74
N VAL A 245 19.24 -25.89 9.91
CA VAL A 245 18.25 -26.68 10.62
C VAL A 245 18.94 -27.35 11.80
N PHE A 246 18.24 -27.49 12.92
CA PHE A 246 18.75 -28.28 14.04
C PHE A 246 17.63 -28.94 14.82
N SER A 247 17.99 -29.96 15.57
CA SER A 247 17.04 -30.73 16.38
C SER A 247 17.50 -30.82 17.83
N ILE A 248 16.53 -30.87 18.73
CA ILE A 248 16.74 -31.06 20.17
C ILE A 248 15.83 -32.19 20.69
N LEU A 249 16.00 -32.59 21.96
CA LEU A 249 15.26 -33.70 22.57
C LEU A 249 15.31 -34.99 21.73
N ASN A 250 16.50 -35.38 21.27
CA ASN A 250 16.71 -36.55 20.40
C ASN A 250 15.85 -36.55 19.11
N GLY A 251 15.51 -35.38 18.57
CA GLY A 251 14.78 -35.27 17.30
C GLY A 251 13.31 -34.89 17.43
N LYS A 252 12.75 -34.89 18.64
CA LYS A 252 11.33 -34.57 18.88
C LYS A 252 10.93 -33.15 18.48
N ILE A 253 11.90 -32.22 18.49
CA ILE A 253 11.71 -30.84 18.04
C ILE A 253 12.76 -30.54 16.98
N LYS A 254 12.29 -30.11 15.80
CA LYS A 254 13.10 -29.65 14.69
C LYS A 254 12.84 -28.18 14.44
N ILE A 255 13.91 -27.40 14.29
CA ILE A 255 13.87 -25.94 14.15
C ILE A 255 14.66 -25.55 12.92
N VAL A 256 14.12 -24.61 12.15
CA VAL A 256 14.82 -23.99 11.02
C VAL A 256 14.93 -22.49 11.24
N LEU A 257 16.08 -21.92 10.87
CA LEU A 257 16.23 -20.51 10.56
C LEU A 257 16.62 -20.40 9.09
N THR A 258 15.78 -19.75 8.30
CA THR A 258 15.97 -19.59 6.86
C THR A 258 15.50 -18.21 6.42
N THR A 259 15.72 -17.88 5.15
CA THR A 259 15.21 -16.68 4.52
C THR A 259 14.16 -16.97 3.47
N THR A 260 13.38 -15.98 3.11
CA THR A 260 12.63 -15.93 1.86
C THR A 260 12.70 -14.48 1.37
N ASN A 261 13.16 -14.23 0.14
CA ASN A 261 13.42 -12.86 -0.35
C ASN A 261 14.33 -12.01 0.57
N TYR A 262 15.34 -12.64 1.20
CA TYR A 262 16.22 -12.01 2.20
C TYR A 262 15.54 -11.59 3.51
N GLU A 263 14.31 -12.03 3.76
CA GLU A 263 13.64 -11.85 5.05
C GLU A 263 13.76 -13.13 5.87
N PRO A 264 14.36 -13.08 7.08
CA PRO A 264 14.57 -14.26 7.89
C PRO A 264 13.30 -14.66 8.65
N TRP A 265 13.13 -15.96 8.87
CA TRP A 265 12.05 -16.50 9.68
C TRP A 265 12.46 -17.80 10.38
N TRP A 266 11.81 -18.07 11.51
CA TRP A 266 11.97 -19.30 12.29
C TRP A 266 10.80 -20.24 12.04
N GLY A 267 11.10 -21.52 11.81
CA GLY A 267 10.10 -22.58 11.68
C GLY A 267 10.31 -23.67 12.73
N PHE A 268 9.22 -24.21 13.27
CA PHE A 268 9.24 -25.21 14.32
C PHE A 268 8.36 -26.40 13.94
N ARG A 269 8.89 -27.60 14.14
CA ARG A 269 8.17 -28.87 13.99
C ARG A 269 8.35 -29.68 15.25
N VAL A 270 7.24 -30.14 15.82
CA VAL A 270 7.19 -30.85 17.10
C VAL A 270 6.36 -32.12 16.91
N GLU A 271 6.99 -33.28 17.13
CA GLU A 271 6.35 -34.57 16.91
C GLU A 271 5.20 -34.85 17.89
N ASP A 272 5.36 -34.48 19.16
CA ASP A 272 4.35 -34.68 20.19
C ASP A 272 3.36 -33.51 20.28
N GLY A 273 2.05 -33.82 20.24
CA GLY A 273 1.00 -32.81 20.22
C GLY A 273 0.86 -32.00 21.52
N ASN A 274 1.13 -32.60 22.67
CA ASN A 274 1.07 -31.90 23.96
C ASN A 274 2.28 -30.96 24.11
N LEU A 275 3.47 -31.45 23.76
CA LEU A 275 4.70 -30.67 23.73
C LEU A 275 4.60 -29.49 22.76
N ARG A 276 3.95 -29.69 21.60
CA ARG A 276 3.70 -28.65 20.61
C ARG A 276 2.92 -27.47 21.18
N GLU A 277 1.80 -27.71 21.87
CA GLU A 277 1.00 -26.63 22.45
C GLU A 277 1.71 -25.95 23.63
N CYS A 278 2.49 -26.69 24.41
CA CYS A 278 3.35 -26.13 25.45
C CYS A 278 4.40 -25.16 24.88
N ILE A 279 5.19 -25.60 23.88
CA ILE A 279 6.22 -24.77 23.24
C ILE A 279 5.60 -23.55 22.57
N LYS A 280 4.49 -23.72 21.86
CA LYS A 280 3.76 -22.63 21.22
C LYS A 280 3.29 -21.58 22.25
N ARG A 281 2.76 -22.01 23.39
CA ARG A 281 2.34 -21.09 24.47
C ARG A 281 3.53 -20.31 25.02
N GLU A 282 4.66 -20.97 25.26
CA GLU A 282 5.87 -20.32 25.74
C GLU A 282 6.46 -19.34 24.72
N LEU A 283 6.53 -19.72 23.44
CA LEU A 283 7.04 -18.85 22.39
C LEU A 283 6.15 -17.62 22.17
N LYS A 284 4.84 -17.70 22.39
CA LYS A 284 3.93 -16.53 22.32
C LYS A 284 4.28 -15.41 23.30
N PHE A 285 5.02 -15.69 24.38
CA PHE A 285 5.50 -14.65 25.28
C PHE A 285 6.65 -13.83 24.68
N TYR A 286 7.37 -14.39 23.71
CA TYR A 286 8.53 -13.77 23.06
C TYR A 286 8.22 -13.30 21.64
N PHE A 287 7.29 -13.96 20.96
CA PHE A 287 6.91 -13.70 19.57
C PHE A 287 5.41 -13.39 19.49
N PHE A 288 5.07 -12.16 19.09
CA PHE A 288 3.68 -11.73 19.00
C PHE A 288 2.94 -12.38 17.80
N ASP A 289 3.66 -12.63 16.69
CA ASP A 289 3.08 -13.07 15.41
C ASP A 289 3.43 -14.53 15.05
N ILE A 290 3.16 -15.47 15.95
CA ILE A 290 3.30 -16.90 15.64
C ILE A 290 2.15 -17.36 14.73
N LYS A 291 2.52 -17.83 13.54
CA LYS A 291 1.60 -18.32 12.51
C LYS A 291 1.57 -19.85 12.51
N THR A 292 0.38 -20.42 12.30
CA THR A 292 0.14 -21.88 12.30
C THR A 292 -0.44 -22.40 10.99
N LYS A 293 -0.59 -21.52 9.98
CA LYS A 293 -1.11 -21.84 8.66
C LYS A 293 -0.14 -21.31 7.60
N GLY A 294 -0.15 -21.90 6.40
CA GLY A 294 0.63 -21.42 5.25
C GLY A 294 2.09 -21.89 5.19
N SER A 295 2.50 -22.87 5.99
CA SER A 295 3.82 -23.50 5.88
C SER A 295 3.74 -25.00 6.19
N SER A 296 4.73 -25.79 5.76
CA SER A 296 4.88 -27.20 6.17
C SER A 296 5.38 -27.39 7.61
N TRP A 297 5.53 -26.31 8.37
CA TRP A 297 5.96 -26.29 9.77
C TRP A 297 4.73 -26.14 10.68
N ASP A 298 4.78 -26.71 11.89
CA ASP A 298 3.65 -26.70 12.82
C ASP A 298 3.33 -25.27 13.29
N PHE A 299 4.37 -24.45 13.43
CA PHE A 299 4.27 -23.01 13.56
C PHE A 299 5.56 -22.31 13.14
N TRP A 300 5.45 -21.03 12.81
CA TRP A 300 6.56 -20.19 12.34
C TRP A 300 6.36 -18.73 12.73
N CYS A 301 7.46 -17.96 12.76
CA CYS A 301 7.43 -16.52 12.99
C CYS A 301 8.46 -15.80 12.11
N ASN A 302 8.12 -14.59 11.66
CA ASN A 302 9.06 -13.71 10.98
C ASN A 302 10.07 -13.14 11.99
N THR A 303 11.29 -12.89 11.54
CA THR A 303 12.30 -12.16 12.30
C THR A 303 13.01 -11.14 11.40
N THR A 304 13.99 -10.40 11.94
CA THR A 304 14.78 -9.42 11.17
C THR A 304 16.27 -9.59 11.49
N PHE A 305 17.15 -9.36 10.52
CA PHE A 305 18.63 -9.50 10.63
C PHE A 305 19.32 -8.50 11.61
N SER A 306 18.56 -7.81 12.47
CA SER A 306 19.07 -6.87 13.48
C SER A 306 19.43 -7.59 14.80
N HIS A 307 19.67 -6.84 15.89
CA HIS A 307 19.79 -7.39 17.26
C HIS A 307 18.66 -8.36 17.64
N ILE A 308 17.53 -8.28 16.94
CA ILE A 308 16.36 -9.12 17.14
C ILE A 308 16.64 -10.58 16.81
N ILE A 309 17.37 -10.94 15.74
CA ILE A 309 17.61 -12.37 15.43
C ILE A 309 18.41 -13.08 16.54
N MET A 310 19.31 -12.34 17.20
CA MET A 310 20.10 -12.84 18.33
C MET A 310 19.27 -12.87 19.62
N SER A 311 18.39 -11.89 19.83
CA SER A 311 17.41 -11.90 20.92
C SER A 311 16.46 -13.08 20.78
N ASP A 312 15.95 -13.33 19.58
CA ASP A 312 15.06 -14.43 19.24
C ASP A 312 15.73 -15.77 19.49
N ALA A 313 16.98 -15.93 19.02
CA ALA A 313 17.78 -17.12 19.29
C ALA A 313 17.93 -17.38 20.79
N LYS A 314 18.15 -16.33 21.59
CA LYS A 314 18.24 -16.42 23.05
C LYS A 314 16.90 -16.81 23.68
N SER A 315 15.80 -16.16 23.30
CA SER A 315 14.45 -16.48 23.78
C SER A 315 14.04 -17.92 23.43
N ILE A 316 14.34 -18.36 22.20
CA ILE A 316 14.16 -19.76 21.78
C ILE A 316 15.02 -20.67 22.68
N SER A 317 16.30 -20.36 22.90
CA SER A 317 17.15 -21.14 23.79
C SER A 317 16.58 -21.24 25.22
N GLU A 318 16.07 -20.15 25.78
CA GLU A 318 15.46 -20.10 27.11
C GLU A 318 14.21 -20.97 27.22
N VAL A 319 13.32 -20.94 26.23
CA VAL A 319 12.15 -21.81 26.16
C VAL A 319 12.59 -23.27 26.10
N LEU A 320 13.52 -23.59 25.21
CA LEU A 320 13.93 -24.97 24.96
C LEU A 320 14.68 -25.60 26.15
N LYS A 321 15.47 -24.83 26.90
CA LYS A 321 16.12 -25.28 28.15
C LYS A 321 15.15 -25.81 29.19
N LYS A 322 13.91 -25.28 29.25
CA LYS A 322 12.89 -25.75 30.20
C LYS A 322 12.48 -27.20 29.93
N TYR A 323 12.54 -27.62 28.67
CA TYR A 323 12.10 -28.95 28.22
C TYR A 323 13.26 -29.93 28.07
N ASP A 324 14.51 -29.45 28.00
CA ASP A 324 15.72 -30.28 27.86
C ASP A 324 16.29 -30.81 29.19
N ASN A 325 15.72 -30.39 30.32
CA ASN A 325 15.98 -30.92 31.67
C ASN A 325 14.96 -31.99 32.12
N GLN A 326 14.06 -32.41 31.22
CA GLN A 326 13.14 -33.54 31.39
C GLN A 326 13.62 -34.71 30.53
#